data_AF-A0A961SZG4-F1
#
_entry.id   AF-A0A961SZG4-F1
#
_cell.length_a   1.000
_cell.length_b   1.000
_cell.length_c   1.000
_cell.angle_alpha   90.00
_cell.angle_beta   90.00
_cell.angle_gamma   90.00
#
_symmetry.space_group_name_H-M   'P 1'
#
loop_
_entity.id
_entity.type
_entity.pdbx_description
1 polymer ?
#
loop_
_entity_poly.entity_id
_entity_poly.type
_entity_poly.pdbx_seq_one_letter_code
_entity_poly.pdbx_strand_id
1 'polypeptide(L)' 'MSDQDQAELRVRLARLELEHEDFSHAIDAMIAQGEDALRIQRFKKKKLQLKDEIAKLRDRTIPNIIA' A
#
# COMPACT_ATOMS: atom_id res chain seq x y z
N MET A 1 19.31 -14.23 -5.07
CA MET A 1 17.87 -14.39 -4.82
C MET A 1 17.41 -15.51 -5.71
N SER A 2 16.80 -16.55 -5.14
CA SER A 2 16.18 -17.63 -5.91
C SER A 2 14.96 -17.09 -6.65
N ASP A 3 14.56 -17.72 -7.76
CA ASP A 3 13.32 -17.38 -8.47
C ASP A 3 12.08 -17.50 -7.55
N GLN A 4 12.14 -18.38 -6.54
CA GLN A 4 11.14 -18.47 -5.48
C GLN A 4 11.06 -17.21 -4.62
N ASP A 5 12.20 -16.63 -4.22
CA ASP A 5 12.23 -15.40 -3.41
C ASP A 5 11.60 -14.23 -4.17
N GLN A 6 11.82 -14.16 -5.49
CA GLN A 6 11.19 -13.13 -6.33
C GLN A 6 9.68 -13.34 -6.49
N ALA A 7 9.24 -14.58 -6.63
CA ALA A 7 7.81 -14.91 -6.71
C ALA A 7 7.08 -14.52 -5.41
N GLU A 8 7.65 -14.83 -4.24
CA GLU A 8 7.10 -14.46 -2.95
C GLU A 8 7.02 -12.94 -2.76
N LEU A 9 8.06 -12.20 -3.17
CA LEU A 9 8.06 -10.73 -3.13
C LEU A 9 6.97 -10.14 -4.02
N ARG A 10 6.74 -10.69 -5.22
CA ARG A 10 5.66 -10.26 -6.12
C ARG A 10 4.28 -10.53 -5.54
N VAL A 11 4.05 -11.70 -4.93
CA VAL A 11 2.79 -12.02 -4.26
C VAL A 11 2.54 -11.08 -3.09
N ARG A 12 3.56 -10.82 -2.28
CA ARG A 12 3.47 -9.88 -1.16
C ARG A 12 3.20 -8.45 -1.64
N LEU A 13 3.85 -8.02 -2.73
CA LEU A 13 3.60 -6.72 -3.34
C LEU A 13 2.13 -6.58 -3.78
N ALA A 14 1.62 -7.55 -4.55
CA ALA A 14 0.24 -7.54 -5.03
C ALA A 14 -0.78 -7.50 -3.87
N ARG A 15 -0.50 -8.21 -2.77
CA ARG A 15 -1.33 -8.17 -1.57
C ARG A 15 -1.36 -6.79 -0.92
N LEU A 16 -0.19 -6.16 -0.77
CA LEU A 16 -0.09 -4.82 -0.19
C LEU A 16 -0.76 -3.76 -1.08
N GLU A 17 -0.63 -3.89 -2.39
CA GLU A 17 -1.29 -3.00 -3.36
C GLU A 17 -2.81 -3.09 -3.28
N LEU A 18 -3.37 -4.31 -3.19
CA LEU A 18 -4.79 -4.53 -2.98
C LEU A 18 -5.26 -3.91 -1.66
N GLU A 19 -4.53 -4.17 -0.57
CA GLU A 19 -4.87 -3.60 0.75
C GLU A 19 -4.84 -2.06 0.71
N HIS A 20 -3.86 -1.46 0.03
CA HIS A 20 -3.80 -0.01 -0.14
C HIS A 20 -4.98 0.55 -0.94
N GLU A 21 -5.46 -0.18 -1.96
CA GLU A 21 -6.66 0.18 -2.72
C GLU A 21 -7.92 0.12 -1.84
N ASP A 22 -8.07 -0.94 -1.04
CA ASP A 22 -9.16 -1.08 -0.06
C ASP A 22 -9.17 0.08 0.93
N PHE A 23 -7.99 0.48 1.45
CA PHE A 23 -7.88 1.66 2.30
C PHE A 23 -8.29 2.96 1.58
N SER A 24 -8.05 3.07 0.27
CA SER A 24 -8.53 4.20 -0.52
C SER A 24 -10.06 4.24 -0.57
N HIS A 25 -10.68 3.12 -0.96
CA HIS A 25 -12.13 3.01 -1.04
C HIS A 25 -12.81 3.25 0.31
N ALA A 26 -12.23 2.73 1.40
CA ALA A 26 -12.71 2.99 2.75
C ALA A 26 -12.65 4.48 3.12
N ILE A 27 -11.55 5.18 2.79
CA ILE A 27 -11.42 6.62 3.03
C ILE A 27 -12.46 7.41 2.23
N ASP A 28 -12.65 7.06 0.95
CA ASP A 28 -13.61 7.75 0.08
C ASP A 28 -15.05 7.55 0.57
N ALA A 29 -15.39 6.33 1.02
CA ALA A 29 -16.68 6.04 1.64
C ALA A 29 -16.87 6.82 2.95
N MET A 30 -15.86 6.88 3.81
CA MET A 30 -15.90 7.65 5.07
C MET A 30 -16.09 9.15 4.80
N ILE A 31 -15.44 9.69 3.76
CA ILE A 31 -15.62 11.08 3.35
C ILE A 31 -17.05 11.31 2.84
N ALA A 32 -17.57 10.41 2.00
CA ALA A 32 -18.93 10.50 1.47
C ALA A 32 -20.00 10.42 2.57
N GLN A 33 -19.75 9.64 3.62
CA GLN A 33 -20.62 9.51 4.79
C GLN A 33 -20.48 10.67 5.80
N GLY A 34 -19.49 11.55 5.62
CA GLY A 34 -19.21 12.64 6.55
C GLY A 34 -18.68 12.16 7.90
N GLU A 35 -17.89 11.08 7.93
CA GLU A 35 -17.24 10.61 9.15
C GLU A 35 -16.23 11.63 9.71
N ASP A 36 -15.89 11.46 10.99
CA ASP A 36 -14.93 12.31 11.71
C ASP A 36 -13.57 12.41 11.00
N ALA A 37 -13.12 13.66 10.80
CA ALA A 37 -11.83 14.00 10.22
C ALA A 37 -10.65 13.32 10.93
N LEU A 38 -10.70 13.10 12.25
CA LEU A 38 -9.65 12.41 12.99
C LEU A 38 -9.56 10.92 12.59
N ARG A 39 -10.71 10.29 12.33
CA ARG A 39 -10.77 8.89 11.89
C ARG A 39 -10.26 8.77 10.45
N ILE A 40 -10.67 9.68 9.57
CA ILE A 40 -10.15 9.77 8.19
C ILE A 40 -8.63 9.99 8.20
N GLN A 41 -8.11 10.86 9.06
CA GLN A 41 -6.66 11.08 9.20
C GLN A 41 -5.91 9.82 9.65
N ARG A 42 -6.46 9.05 10.59
CA ARG A 42 -5.86 7.76 11.00
C ARG A 42 -5.79 6.76 9.85
N PHE A 43 -6.83 6.67 9.04
CA PHE A 43 -6.85 5.81 7.85
C PHE A 43 -5.86 6.30 6.79
N LYS A 44 -5.79 7.61 6.52
CA LYS A 44 -4.79 8.21 5.62
C LYS A 44 -3.36 7.93 6.07
N LYS A 45 -3.09 7.98 7.38
CA LYS A 45 -1.77 7.63 7.93
C LYS A 45 -1.41 6.17 7.69
N LYS A 46 -2.36 5.24 7.92
CA LYS A 46 -2.15 3.82 7.60
C LYS A 46 -1.91 3.59 6.11
N LYS A 47 -2.71 4.24 5.25
CA LYS A 47 -2.55 4.19 3.79
C LYS A 47 -1.16 4.68 3.36
N LEU A 48 -0.63 5.74 3.98
CA LEU A 48 0.72 6.24 3.72
C LEU A 48 1.80 5.21 4.10
N GLN A 49 1.66 4.56 5.26
CA GLN A 49 2.59 3.51 5.70
C GLN A 49 2.62 2.32 4.72
N LEU A 50 1.44 1.89 4.24
CA LEU A 50 1.35 0.85 3.22
C LEU A 50 2.02 1.27 1.91
N LYS A 51 1.81 2.52 1.47
CA LYS A 51 2.47 3.06 0.28
C LYS A 51 4.00 3.04 0.42
N ASP A 52 4.52 3.41 1.60
CA ASP A 52 5.97 3.38 1.87
C ASP A 52 6.52 1.95 1.90
N GLU A 53 5.76 0.98 2.43
CA GLU A 53 6.14 -0.44 2.40
C GLU A 53 6.15 -1.00 0.97
N ILE A 54 5.12 -0.68 0.17
CA ILE A 54 5.02 -1.01 -1.25
C ILE A 54 6.22 -0.46 -2.02
N ALA A 55 6.57 0.82 -1.81
CA ALA A 55 7.71 1.45 -2.45
C ALA A 55 9.03 0.70 -2.14
N LYS A 56 9.28 0.41 -0.85
CA LYS A 56 10.44 -0.37 -0.41
C LYS A 56 10.47 -1.78 -1.00
N LEU A 57 9.31 -2.43 -1.13
CA LEU A 57 9.23 -3.77 -1.72
C LEU A 57 9.43 -3.73 -3.24
N ARG A 58 8.91 -2.71 -3.93
CA ARG A 58 9.13 -2.47 -5.35
C ARG A 58 10.61 -2.24 -5.64
N ASP A 59 11.30 -1.42 -4.86
CA ASP A 59 12.75 -1.18 -5.02
C ASP A 59 13.59 -2.45 -4.86
N ARG A 60 13.13 -3.40 -4.03
CA ARG A 60 13.78 -4.70 -3.86
C ARG A 60 13.47 -5.69 -4.99
N THR A 61 12.31 -5.58 -5.61
CA THR A 61 11.82 -6.51 -6.64
C THR A 61 12.21 -6.06 -8.05
N ILE A 62 12.24 -4.75 -8.27
CA ILE A 62 12.71 -4.07 -9.47
C ILE A 62 13.94 -3.29 -9.01
N PRO A 63 15.16 -3.85 -9.13
CA PRO A 63 16.35 -3.12 -8.76
C PRO A 63 16.47 -1.91 -9.71
N ASN A 64 16.05 -0.75 -9.19
CA ASN A 64 16.47 0.59 -9.57
C ASN A 64 16.15 1.07 -11.00
N ILE A 65 15.02 1.79 -11.19
CA ILE A 65 14.77 2.57 -12.42
C ILE A 65 14.36 4.04 -12.12
N ILE A 66 14.21 4.46 -10.86
CA ILE A 66 13.79 5.85 -10.54
C ILE A 66 14.64 6.39 -9.39
N ALA A 67 15.80 6.95 -9.72
CA ALA A 67 16.55 7.92 -8.92
C ALA A 67 16.32 9.32 -9.52
#